data_AF-A0A959DBH9-F1
#
_entry.id   AF-A0A959DBH9-F1
#
_cell.length_a   1.000
_cell.length_b   1.000
_cell.length_c   1.000
_cell.angle_alpha   90.00
_cell.angle_beta   90.00
_cell.angle_gamma   90.00
#
_symmetry.space_group_name_H-M   'P 1'
#
loop_
_entity.id
_entity.type
_entity.pdbx_description
1 polymer ?
#
loop_
_entity_poly.entity_id
_entity_poly.type
_entity_poly.pdbx_seq_one_letter_code
_entity_poly.pdbx_strand_id
1 'polypeptide(L)'
;MLEKLFFSERNIMVAILLNAIILFALYFPACRDDPALEAIDHLFLLFFLLEAIVKIYVLGPRGYFKSAWNRFDFIIVMASLPSVLVAFVDIPDTSLLIILRLFRLIRLIRFFRFVPHLNKIIDGLGRALQASLFVLLALIFLNILLAIFTCHFYARIAPEYFGDPLISSYSIFQMFTIEGWNEIPAVIAERVQENGSGSNYLSTTFLIGITRFYFVFVVLIGGIFGMSLANAVFVDEMTMDNNQTLEAKIDKLQEEIAELKQLLEKRG
;
A
#
# COMPACT_ATOMS: atom_id res chain seq x y z
N MET A 1 37.35 15.71 4.40
CA MET A 1 37.21 14.49 3.55
C MET A 1 35.90 13.76 3.84
N LEU A 2 35.55 13.55 5.11
CA LEU A 2 34.27 12.93 5.52
C LEU A 2 33.02 13.68 5.02
N GLU A 3 33.02 15.02 5.06
CA GLU A 3 31.89 15.82 4.55
C GLU A 3 31.60 15.54 3.06
N LYS A 4 32.62 15.48 2.19
CA LYS A 4 32.40 15.17 0.77
C LYS A 4 31.84 13.76 0.54
N LEU A 5 32.15 12.81 1.43
CA LEU A 5 31.65 11.44 1.34
C LEU A 5 30.15 11.38 1.71
N PHE A 6 29.75 12.02 2.82
CA PHE A 6 28.38 12.01 3.35
C PHE A 6 27.43 12.99 2.66
N PHE A 7 27.93 14.01 1.97
CA PHE A 7 27.10 14.92 1.16
C PHE A 7 26.90 14.43 -0.28
N SER A 8 27.67 13.44 -0.74
CA SER A 8 27.50 12.90 -2.09
C SER A 8 26.29 11.96 -2.14
N GLU A 9 25.22 12.42 -2.78
CA GLU A 9 23.99 11.63 -2.97
C GLU A 9 24.26 10.28 -3.65
N ARG A 10 25.20 10.24 -4.60
CA ARG A 10 25.62 9.02 -5.28
C ARG A 10 26.21 7.99 -4.32
N ASN A 11 27.03 8.40 -3.35
CA ASN A 11 27.62 7.47 -2.39
C ASN A 11 26.57 6.90 -1.45
N ILE A 12 25.61 7.73 -1.01
CA ILE A 12 24.50 7.27 -0.16
C ILE A 12 23.63 6.28 -0.94
N MET A 13 23.34 6.56 -2.21
CA MET A 13 22.58 5.65 -3.08
C MET A 13 23.26 4.30 -3.21
N VAL A 14 24.57 4.28 -3.50
CA VAL A 14 25.35 3.04 -3.60
C VAL A 14 25.35 2.29 -2.26
N ALA A 15 25.50 2.99 -1.13
CA ALA A 15 25.45 2.36 0.19
C ALA A 15 24.07 1.72 0.47
N ILE A 16 22.97 2.38 0.09
CA ILE A 16 21.62 1.83 0.23
C ILE A 16 21.43 0.59 -0.65
N LEU A 17 21.90 0.62 -1.90
CA LEU A 17 21.81 -0.52 -2.81
C LEU A 17 22.63 -1.72 -2.32
N LEU A 18 23.86 -1.48 -1.84
CA LEU A 18 24.68 -2.53 -1.26
C LEU A 18 24.05 -3.11 0.01
N ASN A 19 23.52 -2.25 0.89
CA ASN A 19 22.81 -2.72 2.07
C ASN A 19 21.56 -3.54 1.71
N ALA A 20 20.83 -3.17 0.66
CA ALA A 20 19.70 -3.94 0.16
C ALA A 20 20.11 -5.34 -0.33
N ILE A 21 21.24 -5.46 -1.04
CA ILE A 21 21.77 -6.74 -1.50
C ILE A 21 22.18 -7.62 -0.31
N ILE A 22 22.86 -7.06 0.70
CA ILE A 22 23.24 -7.80 1.91
C ILE A 22 21.99 -8.28 2.66
N LEU A 23 21.00 -7.40 2.82
CA LEU A 23 19.76 -7.74 3.50
C LEU A 23 18.99 -8.83 2.74
N PHE A 24 18.95 -8.78 1.42
CA PHE A 24 18.38 -9.83 0.59
C PHE A 24 19.14 -11.16 0.74
N ALA A 25 20.48 -11.11 0.79
CA ALA A 25 21.32 -12.29 0.97
C ALA A 25 21.05 -13.02 2.30
N LEU A 26 20.86 -12.27 3.39
CA LEU A 26 20.53 -12.80 4.73
C LEU A 26 19.19 -13.56 4.79
N TYR A 27 18.33 -13.48 3.79
CA TYR A 27 17.09 -14.28 3.77
C TYR A 27 17.26 -15.65 3.09
N PHE A 28 18.38 -15.91 2.42
CA PHE A 28 18.69 -17.26 1.92
C PHE A 28 19.03 -18.21 3.08
N PRO A 29 18.52 -19.45 3.09
CA PRO A 29 18.83 -20.43 4.14
C PRO A 29 20.33 -20.67 4.34
N ALA A 30 21.14 -20.56 3.29
CA ALA A 30 22.59 -20.77 3.35
C ALA A 30 23.35 -19.61 4.04
N CYS A 31 22.75 -18.42 4.13
CA CYS A 31 23.42 -17.19 4.59
C CYS A 31 22.71 -16.54 5.79
N ARG A 32 21.62 -17.14 6.28
CA ARG A 32 20.74 -16.53 7.28
C ARG A 32 21.43 -16.15 8.58
N ASP A 33 22.34 -17.01 9.02
CA ASP A 33 23.06 -16.87 10.29
C ASP A 33 24.56 -16.65 10.05
N ASP A 34 24.94 -16.08 8.89
CA ASP A 34 26.32 -15.75 8.58
C ASP A 34 26.74 -14.49 9.39
N PRO A 35 27.63 -14.63 10.40
CA PRO A 35 28.00 -13.52 11.27
C PRO A 35 28.72 -12.39 10.53
N ALA A 36 29.38 -12.68 9.39
CA ALA A 36 30.04 -11.67 8.59
C ALA A 36 29.02 -10.79 7.86
N LEU A 37 27.97 -11.38 7.28
CA LEU A 37 26.91 -10.63 6.61
C LEU A 37 26.08 -9.80 7.61
N GLU A 38 25.81 -10.34 8.79
CA GLU A 38 25.13 -9.60 9.86
C GLU A 38 25.96 -8.40 10.34
N ALA A 39 27.28 -8.59 10.54
CA ALA A 39 28.18 -7.50 10.89
C ALA A 39 28.21 -6.41 9.81
N ILE A 40 28.17 -6.78 8.52
CA ILE A 40 28.10 -5.84 7.40
C ILE A 40 26.77 -5.07 7.42
N ASP A 41 25.63 -5.73 7.68
CA ASP A 41 24.34 -5.02 7.81
C ASP A 41 24.36 -4.00 8.95
N HIS A 42 24.92 -4.38 10.11
CA HIS A 42 25.10 -3.46 11.24
C HIS A 42 26.03 -2.30 10.91
N LEU A 43 27.10 -2.54 10.14
CA LEU A 43 28.01 -1.50 9.67
C LEU A 43 27.28 -0.47 8.79
N PHE A 44 26.39 -0.91 7.90
CA PHE A 44 25.56 0.00 7.10
C PHE A 44 24.62 0.82 7.97
N LEU A 45 23.98 0.23 8.99
CA LEU A 45 23.16 1.02 9.91
C LEU A 45 23.98 2.10 10.62
N LEU A 46 25.17 1.74 11.11
CA LEU A 46 26.08 2.69 11.74
C LEU A 46 26.51 3.79 10.76
N PHE A 47 26.80 3.44 9.51
CA PHE A 47 27.12 4.41 8.46
C PHE A 47 25.99 5.44 8.27
N PHE A 48 24.73 5.01 8.21
CA PHE A 48 23.58 5.91 8.07
C PHE A 48 23.31 6.72 9.35
N LEU A 49 23.59 6.16 10.53
CA LEU A 49 23.53 6.90 11.78
C LEU A 49 24.57 8.03 11.80
N LEU A 50 25.81 7.73 11.39
CA LEU A 50 26.87 8.72 11.28
C LEU A 50 26.55 9.78 10.22
N GLU A 51 25.98 9.40 9.07
CA GLU A 51 25.49 10.34 8.07
C GLU A 51 24.50 11.34 8.68
N ALA A 52 23.49 10.86 9.41
CA ALA A 52 22.49 11.70 10.06
C ALA A 52 23.12 12.64 11.09
N ILE A 53 24.04 12.15 11.93
CA ILE A 53 24.74 12.96 12.94
C ILE A 53 25.57 14.07 12.27
N VAL A 54 26.37 13.71 11.25
CA VAL A 54 27.22 14.67 10.52
C VAL A 54 26.35 15.75 9.86
N LYS A 55 25.24 15.37 9.21
CA LYS A 55 24.32 16.33 8.59
C LYS A 55 23.64 17.24 9.61
N ILE A 56 23.25 16.72 10.77
CA ILE A 56 22.67 17.53 11.86
C ILE A 56 23.70 18.53 12.38
N TYR A 57 24.97 18.12 12.53
CA TYR A 57 26.04 19.00 12.99
C TYR A 57 26.33 20.13 11.99
N VAL A 58 26.43 19.82 10.69
CA VAL A 58 26.76 20.81 9.65
C VAL A 58 25.59 21.75 9.33
N LEU A 59 24.36 21.23 9.20
CA LEU A 59 23.19 22.04 8.83
C LEU A 59 22.49 22.69 10.04
N GLY A 60 22.86 22.26 11.25
CA GLY A 60 22.12 22.52 12.48
C GLY A 60 20.80 21.73 12.54
N PRO A 61 20.22 21.52 13.75
CA PRO A 61 18.98 20.77 13.90
C PRO A 61 17.83 21.37 13.08
N ARG A 62 17.65 22.69 13.13
CA ARG A 62 16.58 23.38 12.37
C ARG A 62 16.75 23.24 10.86
N GLY A 63 17.98 23.25 10.35
CA GLY A 63 18.26 23.08 8.92
C GLY A 63 18.03 21.64 8.46
N TYR A 64 18.50 20.66 9.24
CA TYR A 64 18.31 19.24 8.95
C TYR A 64 16.83 18.86 8.89
N PHE A 65 16.07 19.19 9.94
CA PHE A 65 14.66 18.84 10.06
C PHE A 65 13.73 19.64 9.14
N LYS A 66 14.23 20.63 8.38
CA LYS A 66 13.43 21.32 7.35
C LYS A 66 13.18 20.44 6.13
N SER A 67 14.14 19.58 5.76
CA SER A 67 14.02 18.67 4.62
C SER A 67 13.18 17.44 4.97
N ALA A 68 12.11 17.18 4.21
CA ALA A 68 11.25 16.00 4.41
C ALA A 68 12.03 14.68 4.30
N TRP A 69 12.98 14.60 3.37
CA TRP A 69 13.83 13.43 3.16
C TRP A 69 14.76 13.16 4.33
N ASN A 70 15.37 14.20 4.89
CA ASN A 70 16.23 14.06 6.07
C ASN A 70 15.43 13.61 7.30
N ARG A 71 14.18 14.10 7.47
CA ARG A 71 13.27 13.64 8.53
C ARG A 71 12.94 12.16 8.35
N PHE A 72 12.59 11.76 7.13
CA PHE A 72 12.27 10.38 6.79
C PHE A 72 13.43 9.42 7.07
N ASP A 73 14.63 9.75 6.58
CA ASP A 73 15.83 8.94 6.83
C ASP A 73 16.14 8.82 8.32
N PHE A 74 16.01 9.92 9.07
CA PHE A 74 16.21 9.93 10.52
C PHE A 74 15.23 9.00 11.24
N ILE A 75 13.93 9.06 10.90
CA ILE A 75 12.91 8.16 11.47
C ILE A 75 13.30 6.70 11.23
N ILE A 76 13.76 6.36 10.01
CA ILE A 76 14.15 4.99 9.70
C ILE A 76 15.40 4.56 10.47
N VAL A 77 16.40 5.44 10.63
CA VAL A 77 17.59 5.15 11.45
C VAL A 77 17.16 4.84 12.88
N MET A 78 16.29 5.68 13.45
CA MET A 78 15.77 5.50 14.81
C MET A 78 14.92 4.23 14.96
N ALA A 79 14.07 3.90 13.98
CA ALA A 79 13.28 2.67 13.98
C ALA A 79 14.13 1.41 13.82
N SER A 80 15.31 1.52 13.19
CA SER A 80 16.24 0.40 12.97
C SER A 80 17.22 0.18 14.13
N LEU A 81 17.47 1.18 14.97
CA LEU A 81 18.40 1.12 16.11
C LEU A 81 18.09 -0.03 17.10
N PRO A 82 16.82 -0.30 17.47
CA PRO A 82 16.49 -1.43 18.35
C PRO A 82 17.03 -2.78 17.84
N SER A 83 17.09 -2.98 16.52
CA SER A 83 17.59 -4.24 15.95
C SER A 83 19.06 -4.52 16.27
N VAL A 84 19.88 -3.47 16.42
CA VAL A 84 21.28 -3.60 16.82
C VAL A 84 21.41 -3.71 18.33
N LEU A 85 20.59 -2.97 19.10
CA LEU A 85 20.61 -3.04 20.56
C LEU A 85 20.23 -4.43 21.08
N VAL A 86 19.28 -5.10 20.43
CA VAL A 86 18.89 -6.50 20.75
C VAL A 86 20.03 -7.48 20.48
N ALA A 87 20.97 -7.18 19.58
CA ALA A 87 22.15 -8.03 19.37
C ALA A 87 23.17 -7.93 20.51
N PHE A 88 23.11 -6.88 21.34
CA PHE A 88 24.03 -6.65 22.47
C PHE A 88 23.40 -6.95 23.84
N VAL A 89 22.10 -7.20 23.90
CA VAL A 89 21.36 -7.49 25.14
C VAL A 89 20.70 -8.85 24.98
N ASP A 90 21.04 -9.80 25.86
CA ASP A 90 20.35 -11.09 25.94
C ASP A 90 18.89 -10.88 26.39
N ILE A 91 17.99 -10.72 25.44
CA ILE A 91 16.55 -10.63 25.65
C ILE A 91 15.92 -11.93 25.13
N PRO A 92 15.01 -12.58 25.88
CA PRO A 92 14.32 -13.78 25.41
C PRO A 92 13.60 -13.54 24.08
N ASP A 93 13.71 -14.50 23.16
CA ASP A 93 13.03 -14.50 21.85
C ASP A 93 11.51 -14.42 22.01
N THR A 94 11.01 -13.20 22.08
CA THR A 94 9.59 -12.87 22.18
C THR A 94 9.09 -12.47 20.79
N SER A 95 7.79 -12.65 20.49
CA SER A 95 7.17 -12.22 19.22
C SER A 95 7.47 -10.75 18.87
N LEU A 96 7.66 -9.89 19.87
CA LEU A 96 8.11 -8.51 19.70
C LEU A 96 9.51 -8.39 19.09
N LEU A 97 10.47 -9.24 19.48
CA LEU A 97 11.84 -9.19 18.93
C LEU A 97 11.85 -9.56 17.45
N ILE A 98 11.01 -10.51 17.03
CA ILE A 98 10.86 -10.86 15.61
C ILE A 98 10.39 -9.63 14.83
N ILE A 99 9.37 -8.91 15.33
CA ILE A 99 8.86 -7.70 14.68
C ILE A 99 9.94 -6.60 14.63
N LEU A 100 10.69 -6.39 15.72
CA LEU A 100 11.79 -5.41 15.74
C LEU A 100 12.90 -5.76 14.74
N ARG A 101 13.20 -7.05 14.55
CA ARG A 101 14.13 -7.51 13.51
C ARG A 101 13.60 -7.24 12.11
N LEU A 102 12.29 -7.17 11.89
CA LEU A 102 11.70 -6.82 10.60
C LEU A 102 11.77 -5.31 10.30
N PHE A 103 11.86 -4.44 11.30
CA PHE A 103 12.02 -2.99 11.05
C PHE A 103 13.29 -2.65 10.29
N ARG A 104 14.32 -3.50 10.32
CA ARG A 104 15.48 -3.32 9.45
C ARG A 104 15.11 -3.30 7.97
N LEU A 105 14.05 -4.01 7.54
CA LEU A 105 13.57 -4.01 6.16
C LEU A 105 13.05 -2.63 5.71
N ILE A 106 12.56 -1.80 6.64
CA ILE A 106 12.08 -0.45 6.34
C ILE A 106 13.21 0.40 5.73
N ARG A 107 14.49 0.11 6.02
CA ARG A 107 15.61 0.84 5.42
C ARG A 107 15.71 0.70 3.90
N LEU A 108 15.13 -0.34 3.31
CA LEU A 108 15.02 -0.49 1.84
C LEU A 108 14.20 0.63 1.21
N ILE A 109 13.21 1.15 1.96
CA ILE A 109 12.31 2.23 1.52
C ILE A 109 13.10 3.54 1.31
N ARG A 110 14.30 3.70 1.89
CA ARG A 110 15.17 4.86 1.65
C ARG A 110 15.55 5.03 0.19
N PHE A 111 15.54 3.96 -0.61
CA PHE A 111 15.77 4.07 -2.06
C PHE A 111 14.83 5.09 -2.73
N PHE A 112 13.61 5.25 -2.21
CA PHE A 112 12.63 6.20 -2.74
C PHE A 112 13.10 7.66 -2.72
N ARG A 113 14.06 8.04 -1.88
CA ARG A 113 14.61 9.42 -1.89
C ARG A 113 15.34 9.78 -3.19
N PHE A 114 15.75 8.78 -3.97
CA PHE A 114 16.42 8.96 -5.25
C PHE A 114 15.45 8.89 -6.43
N VAL A 115 14.19 8.54 -6.19
CA VAL A 115 13.17 8.53 -7.25
C VAL A 115 12.85 9.99 -7.59
N PRO A 116 13.15 10.43 -8.82
CA PRO A 116 12.92 11.81 -9.20
C PRO A 116 11.42 12.12 -9.16
N HIS A 117 11.07 13.27 -8.60
CA HIS A 117 9.68 13.73 -8.48
C HIS A 117 8.75 12.83 -7.66
N LEU A 118 9.27 11.96 -6.77
CA LEU A 118 8.40 11.10 -5.96
C LEU A 118 7.34 11.88 -5.18
N ASN A 119 7.67 13.06 -4.65
CA ASN A 119 6.68 13.91 -3.97
C ASN A 119 5.47 14.19 -4.87
N LYS A 120 5.67 14.47 -6.16
CA LYS A 120 4.56 14.68 -7.11
C LYS A 120 3.73 13.41 -7.32
N ILE A 121 4.37 12.24 -7.34
CA ILE A 121 3.70 10.94 -7.45
C ILE A 121 2.84 10.68 -6.21
N ILE A 122 3.40 10.90 -5.01
CA ILE A 122 2.68 10.74 -3.74
C ILE A 122 1.55 11.75 -3.62
N ASP A 123 1.78 13.02 -3.99
CA ASP A 123 0.75 14.05 -3.99
C ASP A 123 -0.38 13.72 -4.97
N GLY A 124 -0.05 13.21 -6.16
CA GLY A 124 -1.03 12.76 -7.15
C GLY A 124 -1.84 11.56 -6.67
N LEU A 125 -1.18 10.57 -6.07
CA LEU A 125 -1.84 9.43 -5.44
C LEU A 125 -2.74 9.87 -4.28
N GLY A 126 -2.28 10.81 -3.46
CA GLY A 126 -3.03 11.38 -2.35
C GLY A 126 -4.31 12.07 -2.81
N ARG A 127 -4.23 12.90 -3.86
CA ARG A 127 -5.42 13.53 -4.48
C ARG A 127 -6.40 12.48 -5.00
N ALA A 128 -5.91 11.49 -5.73
CA ALA A 128 -6.76 10.45 -6.30
C ALA A 128 -7.43 9.57 -5.23
N LEU A 129 -6.72 9.27 -4.13
CA LEU A 129 -7.29 8.58 -2.97
C LEU A 129 -8.33 9.44 -2.25
N GLN A 130 -8.10 10.74 -2.11
CA GLN A 130 -9.07 11.66 -1.49
C GLN A 130 -10.38 11.73 -2.29
N ALA A 131 -10.30 11.78 -3.61
CA ALA A 131 -11.50 11.83 -4.45
C ALA A 131 -12.25 10.50 -4.49
N SER A 132 -11.53 9.37 -4.51
CA SER A 132 -12.13 8.04 -4.48
C SER A 132 -12.51 7.57 -3.07
N LEU A 133 -12.24 8.36 -2.03
CA LEU A 133 -12.44 7.98 -0.63
C LEU A 133 -13.87 7.53 -0.34
N PHE A 134 -14.87 8.27 -0.83
CA PHE A 134 -16.27 7.93 -0.59
C PHE A 134 -16.66 6.60 -1.26
N VAL A 135 -16.15 6.33 -2.47
CA VAL A 135 -16.40 5.06 -3.16
C VAL A 135 -15.70 3.91 -2.44
N LEU A 136 -14.45 4.10 -2.02
CA LEU A 136 -13.70 3.11 -1.26
C LEU A 136 -14.41 2.79 0.06
N LEU A 137 -14.88 3.80 0.80
CA LEU A 137 -15.65 3.62 2.02
C LEU A 137 -16.97 2.91 1.76
N ALA A 138 -17.66 3.21 0.66
CA ALA A 138 -18.87 2.50 0.26
C ALA A 138 -18.60 1.01 -0.04
N LEU A 139 -17.49 0.68 -0.71
CA LEU A 139 -17.08 -0.70 -0.98
C LEU A 139 -16.68 -1.44 0.30
N ILE A 140 -15.97 -0.78 1.22
CA ILE A 140 -15.64 -1.35 2.54
C ILE A 140 -16.93 -1.61 3.33
N PHE A 141 -17.86 -0.67 3.32
CA PHE A 141 -19.15 -0.84 3.99
C PHE A 141 -19.97 -1.98 3.39
N LEU A 142 -20.04 -2.05 2.05
CA LEU A 142 -20.68 -3.15 1.33
C LEU A 142 -20.01 -4.49 1.68
N ASN A 143 -18.68 -4.55 1.72
CA ASN A 143 -17.94 -5.75 2.10
C ASN A 143 -18.31 -6.21 3.52
N ILE A 144 -18.32 -5.30 4.50
CA ILE A 144 -18.71 -5.62 5.88
C ILE A 144 -20.15 -6.14 5.95
N LEU A 145 -21.08 -5.49 5.24
CA LEU A 145 -22.49 -5.88 5.21
C LEU A 145 -22.64 -7.30 4.64
N LEU A 146 -22.02 -7.57 3.48
CA LEU A 146 -22.05 -8.88 2.85
C LEU A 146 -21.30 -9.93 3.68
N ALA A 147 -20.24 -9.56 4.39
CA ALA A 147 -19.50 -10.46 5.26
C ALA A 147 -20.37 -10.93 6.44
N ILE A 148 -21.03 -10.01 7.14
CA ILE A 148 -21.94 -10.35 8.24
C ILE A 148 -23.09 -11.23 7.73
N PHE A 149 -23.68 -10.87 6.58
CA PHE A 149 -24.75 -11.64 5.96
C PHE A 149 -24.28 -13.06 5.59
N THR A 150 -23.15 -13.20 4.90
CA THR A 150 -22.65 -14.50 4.44
C THR A 150 -22.22 -15.37 5.62
N CYS A 151 -21.58 -14.79 6.63
CA CYS A 151 -21.25 -15.45 7.88
C CYS A 151 -22.51 -16.01 8.56
N HIS A 152 -23.59 -15.23 8.65
CA HIS A 152 -24.85 -15.71 9.24
C HIS A 152 -25.40 -16.97 8.57
N PHE A 153 -25.37 -17.05 7.23
CA PHE A 153 -25.94 -18.18 6.49
C PHE A 153 -24.97 -19.36 6.31
N TYR A 154 -23.68 -19.10 6.15
CA TYR A 154 -22.71 -20.09 5.67
C TYR A 154 -21.60 -20.43 6.67
N ALA A 155 -21.52 -19.80 7.85
CA ALA A 155 -20.46 -20.07 8.84
C ALA A 155 -20.36 -21.55 9.25
N ARG A 156 -21.48 -22.28 9.28
CA ARG A 156 -21.50 -23.72 9.63
C ARG A 156 -21.20 -24.64 8.45
N ILE A 157 -21.36 -24.16 7.22
CA ILE A 157 -21.20 -24.95 6.00
C ILE A 157 -19.77 -24.80 5.47
N ALA A 158 -19.26 -23.57 5.48
CA ALA A 158 -17.95 -23.19 4.96
C ALA A 158 -17.20 -22.32 5.98
N PRO A 159 -16.84 -22.87 7.15
CA PRO A 159 -16.18 -22.12 8.22
C PRO A 159 -14.82 -21.53 7.81
N GLU A 160 -14.11 -22.16 6.88
CA GLU A 160 -12.83 -21.67 6.37
C GLU A 160 -12.95 -20.37 5.56
N TYR A 161 -14.13 -20.09 5.00
CA TYR A 161 -14.40 -18.87 4.23
C TYR A 161 -15.27 -17.88 5.00
N PHE A 162 -16.18 -18.37 5.86
CA PHE A 162 -17.25 -17.56 6.46
C PHE A 162 -17.44 -17.80 7.97
N GLY A 163 -16.49 -18.45 8.64
CA GLY A 163 -16.62 -18.84 10.06
C GLY A 163 -16.75 -17.67 11.04
N ASP A 164 -16.11 -16.55 10.74
CA ASP A 164 -16.25 -15.29 11.48
C ASP A 164 -16.28 -14.08 10.53
N PRO A 165 -16.71 -12.88 10.99
CA PRO A 165 -16.84 -11.71 10.14
C PRO A 165 -15.53 -11.24 9.47
N LEU A 166 -14.36 -11.46 10.09
CA LEU A 166 -13.08 -11.03 9.51
C LEU A 166 -12.64 -11.98 8.40
N ILE A 167 -12.75 -13.29 8.62
CA ILE A 167 -12.51 -14.30 7.57
C ILE A 167 -13.51 -14.11 6.42
N SER A 168 -14.78 -13.88 6.75
CA SER A 168 -15.82 -13.60 5.76
C SER A 168 -15.54 -12.32 4.96
N SER A 169 -15.05 -11.26 5.62
CA SER A 169 -14.69 -10.00 4.95
C SER A 169 -13.55 -10.20 3.95
N TYR A 170 -12.55 -11.01 4.29
CA TYR A 170 -11.48 -11.41 3.39
C TYR A 170 -12.00 -12.19 2.17
N SER A 171 -12.84 -13.21 2.37
CA SER A 171 -13.44 -13.99 1.28
C SER A 171 -14.32 -13.14 0.36
N ILE A 172 -15.10 -12.21 0.91
CA ILE A 172 -15.91 -11.26 0.13
C ILE A 172 -15.02 -10.29 -0.65
N PHE A 173 -13.91 -9.83 -0.06
CA PHE A 173 -12.94 -8.97 -0.73
C PHE A 173 -12.29 -9.70 -1.92
N GLN A 174 -11.90 -10.96 -1.72
CA GLN A 174 -11.39 -11.83 -2.79
C GLN A 174 -12.42 -11.99 -3.93
N MET A 175 -13.70 -12.15 -3.61
CA MET A 175 -14.75 -12.19 -4.63
C MET A 175 -14.97 -10.86 -5.35
N PHE A 176 -14.74 -9.72 -4.69
CA PHE A 176 -14.75 -8.41 -5.36
C PHE A 176 -13.60 -8.30 -6.37
N THR A 177 -12.47 -8.99 -6.17
CA THR A 177 -11.40 -9.07 -7.16
C THR A 177 -11.64 -10.14 -8.23
N ILE A 178 -12.84 -10.76 -8.26
CA ILE A 178 -13.22 -11.85 -9.18
C ILE A 178 -12.31 -13.07 -9.02
N GLU A 179 -11.73 -13.24 -7.84
CA GLU A 179 -10.92 -14.40 -7.50
C GLU A 179 -11.75 -15.39 -6.66
N GLY A 180 -11.65 -16.69 -6.95
CA GLY A 180 -12.40 -17.73 -6.21
C GLY A 180 -13.93 -17.69 -6.39
N TRP A 181 -14.45 -16.91 -7.35
CA TRP A 181 -15.89 -16.65 -7.52
C TRP A 181 -16.73 -17.90 -7.85
N ASN A 182 -16.12 -18.92 -8.47
CA ASN A 182 -16.76 -20.18 -8.82
C ASN A 182 -16.43 -21.31 -7.81
N GLU A 183 -15.26 -21.26 -7.19
CA GLU A 183 -14.77 -22.25 -6.23
C GLU A 183 -15.55 -22.20 -4.91
N ILE A 184 -15.70 -21.02 -4.30
CA ILE A 184 -16.38 -20.87 -3.02
C ILE A 184 -17.84 -21.39 -3.07
N PRO A 185 -18.66 -21.01 -4.06
CA PRO A 185 -20.03 -21.55 -4.18
C PRO A 185 -20.07 -23.03 -4.53
N ALA A 186 -19.05 -23.57 -5.21
CA ALA A 186 -18.95 -24.99 -5.52
C ALA A 186 -18.73 -25.82 -4.26
N VAL A 187 -17.82 -25.40 -3.38
CA VAL A 187 -17.56 -26.06 -2.09
C VAL A 187 -18.81 -26.04 -1.20
N ILE A 188 -19.53 -24.90 -1.16
CA ILE A 188 -20.79 -24.81 -0.40
C ILE A 188 -21.84 -25.75 -1.00
N ALA A 189 -21.97 -25.80 -2.33
CA ALA A 189 -22.95 -26.66 -2.99
C ALA A 189 -22.70 -28.15 -2.71
N GLU A 190 -21.44 -28.58 -2.74
CA GLU A 190 -21.03 -29.95 -2.41
C GLU A 190 -21.43 -30.31 -0.96
N ARG A 191 -21.09 -29.45 -0.01
CA ARG A 191 -21.41 -29.69 1.42
C ARG A 191 -22.89 -29.63 1.74
N VAL A 192 -23.65 -28.77 1.04
CA VAL A 192 -25.11 -28.73 1.15
C VAL A 192 -25.72 -30.03 0.62
N GLN A 193 -25.17 -30.59 -0.46
CA GLN A 193 -25.60 -31.87 -1.01
C GLN A 193 -25.29 -33.03 -0.05
N GLU A 194 -24.10 -33.07 0.54
CA GLU A 194 -23.69 -34.09 1.51
C GLU A 194 -24.56 -34.05 2.78
N ASN A 195 -24.73 -32.86 3.37
CA ASN A 195 -25.57 -32.69 4.56
C ASN A 195 -27.07 -32.93 4.28
N GLY A 196 -27.49 -32.71 3.04
CA GLY A 196 -28.86 -32.85 2.56
C GLY A 196 -29.24 -34.27 2.13
N SER A 197 -28.38 -35.28 2.31
CA SER A 197 -28.56 -36.64 1.78
C SER A 197 -29.77 -37.42 2.35
N GLY A 198 -30.58 -36.82 3.22
CA GLY A 198 -31.88 -37.32 3.70
C GLY A 198 -33.06 -36.35 3.57
N SER A 199 -32.87 -35.19 2.91
CA SER A 199 -33.89 -34.15 2.69
C SER A 199 -34.50 -34.24 1.28
N ASN A 200 -35.60 -33.51 1.02
CA ASN A 200 -36.23 -33.47 -0.29
C ASN A 200 -35.22 -33.01 -1.36
N TYR A 201 -34.92 -33.87 -2.34
CA TYR A 201 -33.95 -33.59 -3.41
C TYR A 201 -34.20 -32.24 -4.12
N LEU A 202 -35.48 -31.92 -4.35
CA LEU A 202 -35.90 -30.66 -4.97
C LEU A 202 -35.54 -29.45 -4.11
N SER A 203 -35.71 -29.52 -2.79
CA SER A 203 -35.34 -28.40 -1.90
C SER A 203 -33.82 -28.20 -1.82
N THR A 204 -33.04 -29.27 -1.80
CA THR A 204 -31.57 -29.19 -1.78
C THR A 204 -31.04 -28.57 -3.07
N THR A 205 -31.56 -29.01 -4.22
CA THR A 205 -31.19 -28.47 -5.54
C THR A 205 -31.57 -26.98 -5.66
N PHE A 206 -32.75 -26.60 -5.18
CA PHE A 206 -33.20 -25.21 -5.19
C PHE A 206 -32.32 -24.31 -4.30
N LEU A 207 -31.96 -24.75 -3.10
CA LEU A 207 -31.05 -24.03 -2.21
C LEU A 207 -29.67 -23.82 -2.84
N ILE A 208 -29.09 -24.85 -3.46
CA ILE A 208 -27.82 -24.74 -4.19
C ILE A 208 -27.92 -23.70 -5.32
N GLY A 209 -29.03 -23.67 -6.05
CA GLY A 209 -29.30 -22.66 -7.07
C GLY A 209 -29.32 -21.24 -6.52
N ILE A 210 -30.02 -21.01 -5.40
CA ILE A 210 -30.07 -19.71 -4.71
C ILE A 210 -28.67 -19.30 -4.22
N THR A 211 -27.92 -20.21 -3.62
CA THR A 211 -26.55 -19.95 -3.15
C THR A 211 -25.66 -19.48 -4.30
N ARG A 212 -25.66 -20.19 -5.44
CA ARG A 212 -24.88 -19.78 -6.61
C ARG A 212 -25.33 -18.42 -7.13
N PHE A 213 -26.63 -18.18 -7.20
CA PHE A 213 -27.17 -16.89 -7.64
C PHE A 213 -26.76 -15.74 -6.71
N TYR A 214 -26.77 -15.96 -5.40
CA TYR A 214 -26.28 -15.00 -4.41
C TYR A 214 -24.83 -14.61 -4.66
N PHE A 215 -23.92 -15.57 -4.87
CA PHE A 215 -22.52 -15.26 -5.11
C PHE A 215 -22.26 -14.61 -6.47
N VAL A 216 -23.04 -14.95 -7.51
CA VAL A 216 -23.04 -14.20 -8.77
C VAL A 216 -23.41 -12.73 -8.52
N PHE A 217 -24.41 -12.46 -7.69
CA PHE A 217 -24.82 -11.11 -7.33
C PHE A 217 -23.74 -10.35 -6.55
N VAL A 218 -23.06 -11.02 -5.61
CA VAL A 218 -21.91 -10.46 -4.88
C VAL A 218 -20.80 -10.02 -5.85
N VAL A 219 -20.45 -10.86 -6.82
CA VAL A 219 -19.41 -10.58 -7.82
C VAL A 219 -19.83 -9.46 -8.77
N LEU A 220 -21.10 -9.44 -9.20
CA LEU A 220 -21.61 -8.37 -10.05
C LEU A 220 -21.56 -7.02 -9.34
N ILE A 221 -22.12 -6.92 -8.14
CA ILE A 221 -22.21 -5.64 -7.42
C ILE A 221 -20.85 -5.18 -6.92
N GLY A 222 -20.14 -6.02 -6.16
CA GLY A 222 -18.90 -5.60 -5.53
C GLY A 222 -17.71 -5.63 -6.47
N GLY A 223 -17.62 -6.68 -7.29
CA GLY A 223 -16.50 -6.86 -8.19
C GLY A 223 -16.64 -6.04 -9.47
N ILE A 224 -17.58 -6.40 -10.35
CA ILE A 224 -17.68 -5.77 -11.66
C ILE A 224 -18.11 -4.30 -11.54
N PHE A 225 -19.24 -4.03 -10.89
CA PHE A 225 -19.75 -2.66 -10.78
C PHE A 225 -18.99 -1.84 -9.73
N GLY A 226 -18.67 -2.45 -8.59
CA GLY A 226 -17.99 -1.77 -7.50
C GLY A 226 -16.58 -1.33 -7.89
N MET A 227 -15.77 -2.23 -8.44
CA MET A 227 -14.42 -1.88 -8.90
C MET A 227 -14.44 -0.97 -10.13
N SER A 228 -15.38 -1.13 -11.06
CA SER A 228 -15.48 -0.21 -12.21
C SER A 228 -15.87 1.21 -11.78
N LEU A 229 -16.76 1.35 -10.81
CA LEU A 229 -17.10 2.66 -10.23
C LEU A 229 -15.91 3.30 -9.51
N ALA A 230 -15.17 2.52 -8.71
CA ALA A 230 -13.96 3.01 -8.05
C ALA A 230 -12.91 3.50 -9.06
N ASN A 231 -12.70 2.73 -10.12
CA ASN A 231 -11.79 3.12 -11.21
C ASN A 231 -12.28 4.35 -11.97
N ALA A 232 -13.59 4.44 -12.26
CA ALA A 232 -14.17 5.58 -12.96
C ALA A 232 -13.97 6.88 -12.16
N VAL A 233 -14.32 6.88 -10.87
CA VAL A 233 -14.14 8.05 -10.00
C VAL A 233 -12.66 8.43 -9.85
N PHE A 234 -11.77 7.43 -9.76
CA PHE A 234 -10.34 7.66 -9.70
C PHE A 234 -9.80 8.33 -10.99
N VAL A 235 -10.26 7.87 -12.16
CA VAL A 235 -9.86 8.43 -13.47
C VAL A 235 -10.46 9.82 -13.67
N ASP A 236 -11.72 10.03 -13.32
CA ASP A 236 -12.40 11.33 -13.43
C ASP A 236 -11.66 12.40 -12.62
N GLU A 237 -11.25 12.08 -11.38
CA GLU A 237 -10.46 13.03 -10.58
C GLU A 237 -9.10 13.35 -11.23
N MET A 238 -8.38 12.32 -11.69
CA MET A 238 -7.06 12.52 -12.32
C MET A 238 -7.14 13.35 -13.60
N THR A 239 -8.26 13.30 -14.31
CA THR A 239 -8.49 14.10 -15.53
C THR A 239 -9.05 15.49 -15.23
N MET A 240 -9.77 15.68 -14.12
CA MET A 240 -10.33 16.96 -13.73
C MET A 240 -9.27 18.01 -13.38
N ASP A 241 -8.16 17.62 -12.73
CA ASP A 241 -7.02 18.51 -12.42
C ASP A 241 -6.36 19.07 -13.72
N ASN A 242 -6.27 18.24 -14.76
CA ASN A 242 -5.74 18.65 -16.06
C ASN A 242 -6.69 19.60 -16.80
N ASN A 243 -8.00 19.36 -16.73
CA ASN A 243 -9.01 20.18 -17.40
C ASN A 243 -9.09 21.59 -16.79
N GLN A 244 -9.12 21.71 -15.46
CA GLN A 244 -9.15 23.02 -14.79
C GLN A 244 -7.93 23.88 -15.13
N THR A 245 -6.74 23.26 -15.17
CA THR A 245 -5.50 23.95 -15.57
C THR A 245 -5.56 24.41 -17.03
N LEU A 246 -6.18 23.61 -17.91
CA LEU A 246 -6.32 23.94 -19.32
C LEU A 246 -7.33 25.08 -19.52
N GLU A 247 -8.48 25.04 -18.85
CA GLU A 247 -9.50 26.09 -18.85
C GLU A 247 -8.90 27.43 -18.41
N ALA A 248 -8.18 27.46 -17.27
CA ALA A 248 -7.53 28.68 -16.80
C ALA A 248 -6.51 29.26 -17.80
N LYS A 249 -5.81 28.42 -18.57
CA LYS A 249 -4.89 28.88 -19.63
C LYS A 249 -5.66 29.44 -20.83
N ILE A 250 -6.80 28.84 -21.19
CA ILE A 250 -7.66 29.32 -22.27
C ILE A 250 -8.24 30.69 -21.90
N ASP A 251 -8.78 30.83 -20.68
CA ASP A 251 -9.33 32.10 -20.19
C ASP A 251 -8.27 33.21 -20.22
N LYS A 252 -7.05 32.92 -19.76
CA LYS A 252 -5.94 33.85 -19.82
C LYS A 252 -5.56 34.26 -21.26
N LEU A 253 -5.53 33.30 -22.19
CA LEU A 253 -5.27 33.60 -23.59
C LEU A 253 -6.38 34.46 -24.22
N GLN A 254 -7.65 34.24 -23.85
CA GLN A 254 -8.76 35.06 -24.30
C GLN A 254 -8.64 36.51 -23.80
N GLU A 255 -8.24 36.68 -22.54
CA GLU A 255 -7.97 38.00 -21.94
C GLU A 255 -6.83 38.73 -22.66
N GLU A 256 -5.69 38.06 -22.89
CA GLU A 256 -4.55 38.61 -23.63
C GLU A 256 -4.93 39.01 -25.08
N ILE A 257 -5.75 38.19 -25.77
CA ILE A 257 -6.27 38.52 -27.11
C ILE A 257 -7.19 39.74 -27.06
N ALA A 258 -8.03 39.87 -26.04
CA ALA A 258 -8.92 41.02 -25.88
C ALA A 258 -8.13 42.32 -25.64
N GLU A 259 -7.09 42.29 -24.79
CA GLU A 259 -6.19 43.42 -24.58
C GLU A 259 -5.45 43.81 -25.87
N LEU A 260 -4.92 42.83 -26.60
CA LEU A 260 -4.23 43.08 -27.88
C LEU A 260 -5.16 43.74 -28.90
N LYS A 261 -6.43 43.30 -28.99
CA LYS A 261 -7.43 43.95 -29.86
C LYS A 261 -7.65 45.41 -29.48
N GLN A 262 -7.81 45.71 -28.20
CA GLN A 262 -7.98 47.10 -27.73
C GLN A 262 -6.75 47.98 -28.01
N LEU A 263 -5.53 47.43 -27.88
CA LEU A 263 -4.30 48.15 -28.20
C LEU A 263 -4.15 48.45 -29.69
N LEU A 264 -4.59 47.53 -30.56
CA LEU A 264 -4.62 47.73 -32.00
C LEU A 264 -5.65 48.78 -32.41
N GLU A 265 -6.85 48.75 -31.82
CA GLU A 265 -7.89 49.78 -32.04
C GLU A 265 -7.45 51.19 -31.61
N LYS A 266 -6.62 51.31 -30.56
CA LYS A 266 -6.07 52.60 -30.12
C LYS A 266 -4.91 53.12 -30.98
N ARG A 267 -4.33 52.27 -31.83
CA ARG A 267 -3.19 52.62 -32.71
C ARG A 267 -3.59 52.92 -34.16
N GLY A 268 -4.78 52.49 -34.59
CA GLY A 268 -5.38 52.84 -35.89
C GLY A 268 -6.21 54.10 -35.79
#